data_AF-A0A352VIQ6-F1
#
_entry.id   AF-A0A352VIQ6-F1
#
_cell.length_a   1.000
_cell.length_b   1.000
_cell.length_c   1.000
_cell.angle_alpha   90.00
_cell.angle_beta   90.00
_cell.angle_gamma   90.00
#
_symmetry.space_group_name_H-M   'P 1'
#
loop_
_entity.id
_entity.type
_entity.pdbx_description
1 polymer ?
#
loop_
_entity_poly.entity_id
_entity_poly.type
_entity_poly.pdbx_seq_one_letter_code
_entity_poly.pdbx_strand_id
1 'polypeptide(L)'
;MAEASEGRISLLLTDVVMPGMGGRELSELFRARYPAVRILFMSAYTEDEIILQGVRVAEVDFIPKPFTVQGLRDKVRTLIDRNGAE
;
A
#
# COMPACT_ATOMS: atom_id res chain seq x y z
N MET A 1 -6.41 10.90 11.51
CA MET A 1 -5.49 10.11 12.36
C MET A 1 -6.03 8.69 12.37
N ALA A 2 -5.30 7.70 11.88
CA ALA A 2 -5.68 6.31 12.07
C ALA A 2 -5.42 5.96 13.54
N GLU A 3 -6.46 5.63 14.29
CA GLU A 3 -6.31 5.12 15.66
C GLU A 3 -5.71 3.71 15.62
N ALA A 4 -4.80 3.43 16.54
CA ALA A 4 -4.17 2.11 16.64
C ALA A 4 -5.23 1.09 17.08
N SER A 5 -5.74 0.33 16.12
CA SER A 5 -6.57 -0.84 16.42
C SER A 5 -5.70 -1.93 17.04
N GLU A 6 -6.17 -2.54 18.14
CA GLU A 6 -5.50 -3.65 18.84
C GLU A 6 -5.49 -4.98 18.04
N GLY A 7 -5.79 -4.92 16.74
CA GLY A 7 -5.79 -6.05 15.81
C GLY A 7 -4.53 -6.14 14.94
N ARG A 8 -4.30 -7.32 14.36
CA ARG A 8 -3.25 -7.54 13.37
C ARG A 8 -3.54 -6.69 12.12
N ILE A 9 -2.66 -5.74 11.81
CA ILE A 9 -2.76 -4.97 10.57
C ILE A 9 -2.13 -5.79 9.43
N SER A 10 -2.97 -6.28 8.53
CA SER A 10 -2.55 -7.11 7.39
C SER A 10 -2.22 -6.29 6.14
N LEU A 11 -2.79 -5.09 6.01
CA LEU A 11 -2.66 -4.25 4.82
C LEU A 11 -2.67 -2.76 5.19
N LEU A 12 -1.69 -2.01 4.68
CA LEU A 12 -1.71 -0.55 4.62
C LEU A 12 -2.09 -0.11 3.20
N LEU A 13 -3.13 0.71 3.09
CA LEU A 13 -3.51 1.40 1.86
C LEU A 13 -3.15 2.88 2.00
N THR A 14 -2.29 3.42 1.14
CA THR A 14 -1.85 4.84 1.22
C THR A 14 -1.66 5.46 -0.17
N ASP A 15 -1.83 6.77 -0.28
CA ASP A 15 -1.40 7.53 -1.47
C ASP A 15 0.14 7.59 -1.50
N VAL A 16 0.73 7.68 -2.69
CA VAL A 16 2.18 7.89 -2.87
C VAL A 16 2.54 9.33 -2.48
N VAL A 17 1.75 10.30 -2.92
CA VAL A 17 2.03 11.73 -2.72
C VAL A 17 1.03 12.30 -1.71
N MET A 18 1.54 12.75 -0.57
CA MET A 18 0.77 13.42 0.48
C MET A 18 1.56 14.62 1.01
N PRO A 19 0.89 15.71 1.41
CA PRO A 19 1.57 16.83 2.06
C PRO A 19 2.14 16.40 3.42
N GLY A 20 3.37 16.82 3.71
CA GLY A 20 4.07 16.49 4.96
C GLY A 20 4.88 15.19 4.85
N MET A 21 4.21 14.04 4.91
CA MET A 21 4.84 12.72 4.85
C MET A 21 4.33 11.94 3.64
N GLY A 22 5.22 11.57 2.72
CA GLY A 22 4.86 10.76 1.56
C GLY A 22 4.49 9.32 1.94
N GLY A 23 3.73 8.65 1.07
CA GLY A 23 3.32 7.26 1.31
C GLY A 23 4.50 6.30 1.45
N ARG A 24 5.60 6.58 0.76
CA ARG A 24 6.85 5.81 0.86
C ARG A 24 7.39 5.84 2.28
N GLU A 25 7.62 7.03 2.82
CA GLU A 25 8.15 7.20 4.18
C GLU A 25 7.21 6.57 5.22
N LEU A 26 5.90 6.76 5.04
CA LEU A 26 4.89 6.09 5.87
C LEU A 26 5.01 4.56 5.81
N SER A 27 5.21 4.00 4.62
CA SER A 27 5.34 2.54 4.45
C SER A 27 6.58 1.97 5.13
N GLU A 28 7.70 2.70 5.13
CA GLU A 28 8.94 2.29 5.80
C GLU A 28 8.74 2.27 7.32
N LEU A 29 8.10 3.30 7.87
CA LEU A 29 7.72 3.37 9.28
C LEU A 29 6.75 2.25 9.67
N PHE A 30 5.77 1.95 8.79
CA PHE A 30 4.80 0.89 9.03
C PHE A 30 5.42 -0.50 8.99
N ARG A 31 6.32 -0.79 8.04
CA ARG A 31 7.04 -2.08 7.98
C ARG A 31 7.95 -2.30 9.18
N ALA A 32 8.54 -1.24 9.73
CA ALA A 32 9.34 -1.34 10.95
C ALA A 32 8.50 -1.78 12.16
N ARG A 33 7.24 -1.33 12.24
CA ARG A 33 6.30 -1.69 13.33
C ARG A 33 5.53 -2.98 13.07
N TYR A 34 5.22 -3.27 11.80
CA TYR A 34 4.43 -4.42 11.36
C TYR A 34 5.17 -5.12 10.20
N PRO A 35 6.17 -5.98 10.47
CA PRO A 35 7.02 -6.56 9.42
C PRO A 35 6.27 -7.38 8.37
N ALA A 36 5.14 -7.98 8.76
CA ALA A 36 4.28 -8.79 7.88
C ALA A 36 3.20 -7.98 7.15
N VAL A 37 3.14 -6.65 7.34
CA VAL A 37 2.13 -5.82 6.70
C VAL A 37 2.38 -5.75 5.19
N ARG A 38 1.31 -5.94 4.41
CA ARG A 38 1.33 -5.65 2.97
C ARG A 38 1.10 -4.17 2.75
N ILE A 39 1.69 -3.60 1.70
CA ILE A 39 1.50 -2.20 1.34
C ILE A 39 0.85 -2.13 -0.04
N LEU A 40 -0.27 -1.42 -0.13
CA LEU A 40 -0.94 -1.08 -1.38
C LEU A 40 -0.90 0.44 -1.58
N PHE A 41 -0.22 0.89 -2.63
CA PHE A 41 -0.15 2.31 -2.99
C PHE A 41 -1.27 2.70 -3.94
N MET A 42 -1.88 3.86 -3.72
CA MET A 42 -2.75 4.50 -4.70
C MET A 42 -1.94 5.58 -5.43
N SER A 43 -1.86 5.53 -6.76
CA SER A 43 -1.06 6.48 -7.53
C SER A 43 -1.84 7.03 -8.72
N ALA A 44 -1.76 8.34 -8.96
CA ALA A 44 -2.20 8.93 -10.23
C ALA A 44 -1.15 8.79 -11.35
N TYR A 45 0.05 8.33 -11.00
CA TYR A 45 1.19 8.17 -11.89
C TYR A 45 1.35 6.71 -12.34
N THR A 46 1.96 6.54 -13.51
CA THR A 46 2.26 5.23 -14.10
C THR A 46 3.31 4.47 -13.29
N GLU A 47 3.41 3.15 -13.52
CA GLU A 47 4.42 2.29 -12.85
C GLU A 47 5.84 2.84 -12.95
N ASP A 48 6.22 3.38 -14.11
CA ASP A 48 7.53 3.99 -14.37
C ASP A 48 7.83 5.19 -13.48
N GLU A 49 6.83 6.05 -13.21
CA GLU A 49 7.00 7.22 -12.37
C GLU A 49 7.15 6.87 -10.89
N ILE A 50 6.55 5.76 -10.44
CA ILE A 50 6.73 5.22 -9.08
C ILE A 50 8.15 4.65 -8.91
N ILE A 51 8.70 4.00 -9.94
CA ILE A 51 10.09 3.52 -9.98
C ILE A 51 11.06 4.70 -9.87
N LEU A 52 10.80 5.78 -10.61
CA LEU A 52 11.61 7.01 -10.59
C LEU A 52 11.60 7.72 -9.23
N GLN A 53 10.53 7.56 -8.42
CA GLN A 53 10.46 8.03 -7.03
C GLN A 53 11.18 7.08 -6.04
N GLY A 54 11.91 6.09 -6.54
CA GLY A 54 12.78 5.20 -5.79
C GLY A 54 12.03 4.12 -4.99
N VAL A 55 10.76 3.88 -5.31
CA VAL A 55 10.02 2.74 -4.79
C VAL A 55 10.37 1.51 -5.63
N ARG A 56 10.97 0.49 -5.02
CA ARG A 56 11.28 -0.77 -5.72
C ARG A 56 9.98 -1.51 -6.04
N VAL A 57 9.48 -1.34 -7.27
CA VAL A 57 8.22 -1.95 -7.75
C VAL A 57 8.20 -3.47 -7.64
N ALA A 58 9.36 -4.13 -7.61
CA ALA A 58 9.44 -5.58 -7.41
C ALA A 58 8.84 -6.08 -6.08
N GLU A 59 8.58 -5.20 -5.10
CA GLU A 59 8.13 -5.60 -3.76
C GLU A 59 6.88 -4.85 -3.26
N VAL A 60 6.26 -4.00 -4.09
CA VAL A 60 5.10 -3.19 -3.68
C VAL A 60 3.92 -3.34 -4.64
N ASP A 61 2.73 -3.48 -4.08
CA ASP A 61 1.49 -3.47 -4.84
C ASP A 61 0.99 -2.04 -5.00
N PHE A 62 0.41 -1.71 -6.15
CA PHE A 62 -0.24 -0.42 -6.39
C PHE A 62 -1.59 -0.60 -7.10
N ILE A 63 -2.42 0.44 -7.03
CA ILE A 63 -3.66 0.61 -7.78
C ILE A 63 -3.66 2.00 -8.43
N PRO A 64 -3.77 2.08 -9.77
CA PRO A 64 -3.77 3.36 -10.47
C PRO A 64 -5.09 4.10 -10.25
N LYS A 65 -5.03 5.43 -10.12
CA LYS A 65 -6.18 6.32 -10.11
C LYS A 65 -6.47 6.78 -11.56
N PRO A 66 -7.75 6.89 -11.97
CA PRO A 66 -8.94 6.56 -11.19
C PRO A 66 -9.18 5.05 -11.11
N PHE A 67 -9.71 4.58 -9.97
CA PHE A 67 -10.13 3.20 -9.77
C PHE A 67 -11.60 3.11 -9.37
N THR A 68 -12.23 1.98 -9.66
CA THR A 68 -13.60 1.69 -9.20
C THR A 68 -13.56 1.07 -7.80
N VAL A 69 -14.68 1.16 -7.08
CA VAL A 69 -14.84 0.50 -5.77
C VAL A 69 -14.65 -1.02 -5.90
N GLN A 70 -15.15 -1.62 -6.99
CA GLN A 70 -14.94 -3.04 -7.29
C GLN A 70 -13.46 -3.35 -7.50
N GLY A 71 -12.76 -2.57 -8.34
CA GLY A 71 -11.33 -2.77 -8.59
C GLY A 71 -10.48 -2.65 -7.32
N LEU A 72 -10.80 -1.70 -6.44
CA LEU A 72 -10.15 -1.60 -5.13
C LEU A 72 -10.44 -2.83 -4.26
N ARG A 73 -11.70 -3.28 -4.20
CA ARG A 73 -12.10 -4.45 -3.42
C ARG A 73 -11.39 -5.72 -3.89
N ASP A 74 -11.34 -5.95 -5.20
CA ASP A 74 -10.69 -7.13 -5.78
C ASP A 74 -9.18 -7.11 -5.51
N LYS A 75 -8.52 -5.96 -5.68
CA LYS A 75 -7.11 -5.80 -5.36
C LYS A 75 -6.84 -6.06 -3.87
N VAL A 76 -7.62 -5.45 -2.97
CA VAL A 76 -7.52 -5.68 -1.52
C VAL A 76 -7.71 -7.16 -1.18
N ARG A 77 -8.71 -7.81 -1.78
CA ARG A 77 -8.96 -9.24 -1.55
C ARG A 77 -7.77 -10.08 -1.98
N THR A 78 -7.23 -9.88 -3.19
CA THR A 78 -6.04 -10.60 -3.67
C THR A 78 -4.87 -10.47 -2.70
N LEU A 79 -4.65 -9.29 -2.12
CA LEU A 79 -3.52 -9.07 -1.20
C LEU A 79 -3.71 -9.72 0.17
N ILE A 80 -4.94 -9.74 0.67
CA ILE A 80 -5.26 -10.38 1.95
C ILE A 80 -5.29 -11.91 1.79
N ASP A 81 -5.78 -12.44 0.67
CA ASP A 81 -5.84 -13.90 0.41
C ASP A 81 -4.45 -14.52 0.25
N ARG A 82 -3.47 -13.77 -0.29
CA ARG A 82 -2.05 -14.16 -0.28
C ARG A 82 -1.49 -14.44 1.12
N ASN A 83 -2.19 -14.04 2.18
CA ASN A 83 -1.84 -14.25 3.59
C ASN A 83 -2.53 -15.49 4.20
N GLY A 84 -3.47 -16.11 3.50
CA GLY A 84 -4.22 -17.28 3.96
C GLY A 84 -3.79 -18.60 3.31
N ALA A 85 -2.88 -18.55 2.35
CA ALA A 85 -2.24 -19.72 1.75
C ALA A 85 -0.92 -20.01 2.47
N GLU A 86 -1.03 -20.40 3.74
CA GLU A 86 0.00 -21.13 4.48
C GLU A 86 -0.59 -22.45 4.98
#